data_AF-A0A6M5YNM9-F1
#
_entry.id   AF-A0A6M5YNM9-F1
#
_cell.length_a   1.000
_cell.length_b   1.000
_cell.length_c   1.000
_cell.angle_alpha   90.00
_cell.angle_beta   90.00
_cell.angle_gamma   90.00
#
_symmetry.space_group_name_H-M   'P 1'
#
loop_
_entity.id
_entity.type
_entity.pdbx_description
1 polymer ?
#
loop_
_entity_poly.entity_id
_entity_poly.type
_entity_poly.pdbx_seq_one_letter_code
_entity_poly.pdbx_strand_id
1 'polypeptide(L)'
;MHNDFGNRTKREEFRYQYKGSELLPYAERAYLKYLRAEVEARERAAALLSDMGVRQNDPELDRCRKDIENSGKIREQCSVWVHQFHREPDREFPLELGDVTFFGLVGDPTPEDIARARKFTA
;
A
#
# COMPACT_ATOMS: atom_id res chain seq x y z
N MET A 1 2.27 -15.76 51.28
CA MET A 1 3.25 -15.07 50.40
C MET A 1 3.15 -15.74 49.03
N HIS A 2 2.25 -15.26 48.18
CA HIS A 2 2.49 -14.31 47.08
C HIS A 2 3.27 -14.95 45.92
N ASN A 3 2.59 -15.09 44.78
CA ASN A 3 3.10 -14.82 43.44
C ASN A 3 1.92 -14.53 42.51
N ASP A 4 1.23 -13.42 42.79
CA ASP A 4 0.42 -12.70 41.80
C ASP A 4 1.39 -11.91 40.89
N PHE A 5 2.07 -12.62 40.00
CA PHE A 5 2.69 -12.01 38.81
C PHE A 5 1.77 -12.36 37.64
N GLY A 6 0.76 -11.57 37.36
CA GLY A 6 0.89 -10.14 37.13
C GLY A 6 0.26 -9.94 35.77
N ASN A 7 -1.03 -9.58 35.81
CA ASN A 7 -1.70 -8.77 34.79
C ASN A 7 -1.00 -8.82 33.43
N ARG A 8 -1.33 -9.83 32.60
CA ARG A 8 -1.09 -9.72 31.15
C ARG A 8 -1.91 -8.53 30.72
N THR A 9 -1.29 -7.35 30.77
CA THR A 9 -1.78 -6.11 30.21
C THR A 9 -2.22 -6.49 28.81
N LYS A 10 -3.53 -6.61 28.60
CA LYS A 10 -4.09 -6.62 27.25
C LYS A 10 -3.49 -5.36 26.64
N ARG A 11 -2.54 -5.51 25.73
CA ARG A 11 -2.10 -4.36 24.93
C ARG A 11 -3.38 -3.87 24.30
N GLU A 12 -3.86 -2.72 24.76
CA GLU A 12 -4.91 -2.00 24.07
C GLU A 12 -4.30 -1.66 22.72
N GLU A 13 -4.63 -2.46 21.71
CA GLU A 13 -4.21 -2.22 20.34
C GLU A 13 -4.90 -0.92 19.92
N PHE A 14 -4.11 0.15 19.90
CA PHE A 14 -4.59 1.46 19.49
C PHE A 14 -5.05 1.37 18.03
N ARG A 15 -6.32 1.72 17.79
CA ARG A 15 -6.94 1.70 16.47
C ARG A 15 -7.28 3.12 16.06
N TYR A 16 -6.93 3.47 14.84
CA TYR A 16 -7.26 4.74 14.23
C TYR A 16 -8.57 4.58 13.46
N GLN A 17 -9.58 5.39 13.78
CA GLN A 17 -10.87 5.32 13.12
C GLN A 17 -10.89 6.27 11.93
N TYR A 18 -11.18 5.74 10.75
CA TYR A 18 -11.38 6.53 9.53
C TYR A 18 -12.63 6.08 8.80
N LYS A 19 -13.31 6.99 8.12
CA LYS A 19 -14.41 6.65 7.23
C LYS A 19 -13.90 6.11 5.90
N GLY A 20 -14.71 5.29 5.25
CA GLY A 20 -14.40 4.81 3.89
C GLY A 20 -14.11 5.96 2.92
N SER A 21 -14.87 7.04 2.99
CA SER A 21 -14.67 8.26 2.19
C SER A 21 -13.30 8.93 2.43
N GLU A 22 -12.76 8.87 3.64
CA GLU A 22 -11.45 9.41 3.99
C GLU A 22 -10.32 8.51 3.48
N LEU A 23 -10.53 7.18 3.50
CA LEU A 23 -9.54 6.19 3.08
C LEU A 23 -9.50 5.97 1.57
N LEU A 24 -10.62 6.22 0.87
CA LEU A 24 -10.76 5.99 -0.55
C LEU A 24 -9.63 6.60 -1.42
N PRO A 25 -9.29 7.91 -1.31
CA PRO A 25 -8.24 8.49 -2.15
C PRO A 25 -6.87 7.83 -1.90
N TYR A 26 -6.61 7.36 -0.69
CA TYR A 26 -5.36 6.67 -0.34
C TYR A 26 -5.33 5.25 -0.90
N ALA A 27 -6.45 4.54 -0.86
CA ALA A 27 -6.59 3.22 -1.48
C ALA A 27 -6.44 3.29 -3.00
N GLU A 28 -7.01 4.31 -3.66
CA GLU A 28 -6.86 4.55 -5.10
C GLU A 28 -5.42 4.88 -5.46
N ARG A 29 -4.75 5.73 -4.68
CA ARG A 29 -3.32 6.04 -4.85
C ARG A 29 -2.45 4.79 -4.71
N ALA A 30 -2.69 3.96 -3.69
CA ALA A 30 -1.97 2.71 -3.49
C ALA A 30 -2.21 1.73 -4.65
N TYR A 31 -3.47 1.58 -5.10
CA TYR A 31 -3.81 0.78 -6.26
C TYR A 31 -3.02 1.21 -7.51
N LEU A 32 -3.01 2.51 -7.83
CA LEU A 32 -2.28 3.04 -8.99
C LEU A 32 -0.77 2.85 -8.87
N LYS A 33 -0.20 3.00 -7.67
CA LYS A 33 1.21 2.76 -7.40
C LYS A 33 1.60 1.31 -7.75
N TYR A 34 0.84 0.33 -7.28
CA TYR A 34 1.15 -1.09 -7.54
C TYR A 34 0.79 -1.53 -8.95
N LEU A 35 -0.23 -0.93 -9.58
CA LEU A 35 -0.49 -1.11 -11.02
C LEU A 35 0.70 -0.65 -11.85
N ARG A 36 1.23 0.54 -11.57
CA ARG A 36 2.41 1.05 -12.27
C ARG A 36 3.62 0.16 -12.08
N ALA A 37 3.89 -0.27 -10.84
CA ALA A 37 5.02 -1.17 -10.54
C ALA A 37 4.89 -2.52 -11.27
N GLU A 38 3.68 -3.09 -11.34
CA GLU A 38 3.42 -4.33 -12.08
C GLU A 38 3.67 -4.15 -13.58
N VAL A 39 3.22 -3.06 -14.18
CA VAL A 39 3.43 -2.75 -15.60
C VAL A 39 4.93 -2.57 -15.90
N GLU A 40 5.64 -1.78 -15.10
CA GLU A 40 7.09 -1.56 -15.25
C GLU A 40 7.87 -2.88 -15.12
N ALA A 41 7.46 -3.78 -14.22
CA ALA A 41 8.09 -5.11 -14.11
C ALA A 41 7.79 -6.02 -15.31
N ARG A 42 6.58 -5.94 -15.89
CA ARG A 42 6.23 -6.66 -17.12
C ARG A 42 7.01 -6.16 -18.33
N GLU A 43 7.17 -4.85 -18.46
CA GLU A 43 7.97 -4.25 -19.54
C GLU A 43 9.43 -4.70 -19.44
N ARG A 44 10.02 -4.69 -18.24
CA ARG A 44 11.37 -5.22 -17.99
C ARG A 44 11.49 -6.70 -18.35
N ALA A 45 10.53 -7.53 -17.91
CA ALA A 45 10.51 -8.95 -18.25
C ALA A 45 10.41 -9.19 -19.76
N ALA A 46 9.54 -8.44 -20.46
CA ALA A 46 9.38 -8.54 -21.90
C ALA A 46 10.66 -8.15 -22.65
N ALA A 47 11.37 -7.11 -22.20
CA ALA A 47 12.64 -6.72 -22.77
C ALA A 47 13.70 -7.82 -22.61
N LEU A 48 13.81 -8.43 -21.42
CA LEU A 48 14.74 -9.54 -21.16
C LEU A 48 14.40 -10.79 -21.98
N LEU A 49 13.11 -11.10 -22.17
CA LEU A 49 12.68 -12.25 -22.99
C LEU A 49 12.92 -12.04 -24.49
N SER A 50 12.99 -10.78 -24.93
CA SER A 50 13.25 -10.43 -26.34
C SER A 50 14.74 -10.41 -26.67
N ASP A 51 15.61 -10.43 -25.66
CA ASP A 51 17.06 -10.47 -25.82
C ASP A 51 17.55 -11.91 -25.99
N MET A 52 18.12 -12.22 -27.16
CA MET A 52 18.66 -13.54 -27.49
C MET A 52 19.89 -13.93 -26.63
N GLY A 53 20.52 -12.98 -25.94
CA GLY A 53 21.64 -13.23 -25.03
C GLY A 53 21.22 -13.68 -23.63
N VAL A 54 19.96 -13.47 -23.25
CA VAL A 54 19.46 -13.78 -21.91
C VAL A 54 19.04 -15.25 -21.83
N ARG A 55 19.54 -15.93 -20.80
CA ARG A 55 19.17 -17.33 -20.53
C ARG A 55 17.80 -17.39 -19.88
N GLN A 56 17.06 -18.48 -20.09
CA GLN A 56 15.73 -18.65 -19.46
C GLN A 56 15.76 -18.68 -17.93
N ASN A 57 16.89 -19.04 -17.31
CA ASN A 57 17.11 -19.06 -15.86
C ASN A 57 17.90 -17.84 -15.38
N ASP A 58 17.74 -16.70 -16.06
CA ASP A 58 18.41 -15.48 -15.67
C ASP A 58 17.86 -14.95 -14.32
N PRO A 59 18.73 -14.65 -13.34
CA PRO A 59 18.30 -14.16 -12.03
C PRO A 59 17.48 -12.86 -12.10
N GLU A 60 17.73 -12.01 -13.09
CA GLU A 60 17.00 -10.75 -13.26
C GLU A 60 15.60 -10.99 -13.84
N LEU A 61 15.45 -11.98 -14.73
CA LEU A 61 14.13 -12.41 -15.20
C LEU A 61 13.28 -12.98 -14.06
N ASP A 62 13.90 -13.76 -13.16
CA ASP A 62 13.21 -14.29 -11.97
C ASP A 62 12.84 -13.19 -10.97
N ARG A 63 13.67 -12.15 -10.82
CA ARG A 63 13.30 -10.95 -10.05
C ARG A 63 12.10 -10.24 -10.66
N CYS A 64 12.09 -10.02 -11.97
CA CYS A 64 10.96 -9.39 -12.65
C CYS A 64 9.66 -10.20 -12.44
N ARG A 65 9.73 -11.54 -12.51
CA ARG A 65 8.57 -12.41 -12.21
C ARG A 65 8.05 -12.23 -10.78
N LYS A 66 8.95 -12.19 -9.80
CA LYS A 66 8.58 -11.95 -8.39
C LYS A 66 7.98 -10.56 -8.19
N ASP A 67 8.54 -9.54 -8.84
CA ASP A 67 8.02 -8.17 -8.77
C ASP A 67 6.60 -8.07 -9.35
N ILE A 68 6.35 -8.75 -10.48
CA ILE A 68 5.01 -8.85 -11.09
C ILE A 68 4.04 -9.53 -10.13
N GLU A 69 4.41 -10.68 -9.56
CA GLU A 69 3.56 -11.43 -8.64
C GLU A 69 3.23 -10.61 -7.38
N ASN A 70 4.25 -10.03 -6.75
CA ASN A 70 4.08 -9.25 -5.53
C ASN A 70 3.24 -8.00 -5.77
N SER A 71 3.54 -7.24 -6.82
CA SER A 71 2.80 -6.02 -7.15
C SER A 71 1.37 -6.34 -7.56
N GLY A 72 1.16 -7.43 -8.32
CA GLY A 72 -0.16 -7.89 -8.72
C GLY A 72 -1.03 -8.28 -7.52
N LYS A 73 -0.49 -9.06 -6.57
CA LYS A 73 -1.20 -9.43 -5.33
C LYS A 73 -1.60 -8.21 -4.51
N ILE A 74 -0.69 -7.25 -4.31
CA ILE A 74 -0.98 -6.05 -3.53
C ILE A 74 -1.98 -5.15 -4.27
N ARG A 75 -1.85 -5.01 -5.60
CA ARG A 75 -2.82 -4.28 -6.43
C ARG A 75 -4.22 -4.85 -6.29
N GLU A 76 -4.37 -6.18 -6.33
CA GLU A 76 -5.67 -6.84 -6.13
C GLU A 76 -6.24 -6.54 -4.74
N GLN A 77 -5.43 -6.60 -3.69
CA GLN A 77 -5.85 -6.20 -2.34
C GLN A 77 -6.32 -4.74 -2.30
N CYS A 78 -5.57 -3.81 -2.92
CA CYS A 78 -5.98 -2.41 -3.02
C CYS A 78 -7.30 -2.24 -3.77
N SER A 79 -7.54 -3.02 -4.83
CA SER A 79 -8.80 -2.96 -5.58
C SER A 79 -10.01 -3.35 -4.71
N VAL A 80 -9.83 -4.32 -3.80
CA VAL A 80 -10.89 -4.72 -2.85
C VAL A 80 -11.21 -3.56 -1.90
N TRP A 81 -10.19 -2.89 -1.35
CA TRP A 81 -10.40 -1.72 -0.48
C TRP A 81 -11.07 -0.56 -1.21
N VAL A 82 -10.63 -0.24 -2.44
CA VAL A 82 -11.26 0.80 -3.27
C VAL A 82 -12.75 0.49 -3.46
N HIS A 83 -13.10 -0.75 -3.85
CA HIS A 83 -14.49 -1.15 -3.99
C HIS A 83 -15.27 -1.08 -2.69
N GLN A 84 -14.68 -1.50 -1.57
CA GLN A 84 -15.31 -1.46 -0.26
C GLN A 84 -15.59 -0.03 0.20
N PHE A 85 -14.63 0.87 0.06
CA PHE A 85 -14.75 2.27 0.46
C PHE A 85 -15.70 3.07 -0.43
N HIS A 86 -15.78 2.75 -1.73
CA HIS A 86 -16.82 3.28 -2.62
C HIS A 86 -18.22 2.81 -2.21
N ARG A 87 -18.37 1.55 -1.82
CA ARG A 87 -19.66 0.98 -1.43
C ARG A 87 -20.16 1.50 -0.08
N GLU A 88 -19.24 1.72 0.86
CA GLU A 88 -19.55 2.05 2.26
C GLU A 88 -18.77 3.31 2.71
N PRO A 89 -19.06 4.49 2.14
CA PRO A 89 -18.26 5.70 2.37
C PRO A 89 -18.37 6.26 3.79
N ASP A 90 -19.50 6.06 4.47
CA ASP A 90 -19.75 6.56 5.82
C ASP A 90 -19.41 5.55 6.93
N ARG A 91 -19.08 4.30 6.55
CA ARG A 91 -18.69 3.27 7.52
C ARG A 91 -17.31 3.60 8.10
N GLU A 92 -17.19 3.45 9.41
CA GLU A 92 -15.90 3.56 10.11
C GLU A 92 -15.12 2.25 10.00
N PHE A 93 -13.85 2.38 9.65
CA PHE A 93 -12.87 1.31 9.55
C PHE A 93 -11.82 1.51 10.64
N PRO A 94 -11.73 0.59 11.63
CA PRO A 94 -10.68 0.62 12.62
C PRO A 94 -9.38 0.13 11.99
N LEU A 95 -8.42 1.02 11.80
CA LEU A 95 -7.11 0.72 11.24
C LEU A 95 -6.06 0.49 12.31
N GLU A 96 -5.19 -0.48 12.09
CA GLU A 96 -3.98 -0.67 12.88
C GLU A 96 -2.85 0.24 12.36
N LEU A 97 -1.78 0.39 13.14
CA LEU A 97 -0.63 1.22 12.73
C LEU A 97 -0.02 0.75 11.39
N GLY A 98 -0.08 -0.56 11.09
CA GLY A 98 0.37 -1.12 9.82
C GLY A 98 -0.45 -0.61 8.63
N ASP A 99 -1.78 -0.55 8.78
CA ASP A 99 -2.66 -0.04 7.73
C ASP A 99 -2.45 1.47 7.51
N VAL A 100 -2.30 2.20 8.61
CA VAL A 100 -2.05 3.65 8.59
C VAL A 100 -0.76 3.98 7.85
N THR A 101 0.31 3.20 8.10
CA THR A 101 1.58 3.37 7.39
C THR A 101 1.49 2.88 5.94
N PHE A 102 0.77 1.79 5.67
CA PHE A 102 0.56 1.27 4.32
C PHE A 102 -0.16 2.28 3.40
N PHE A 103 -1.25 2.89 3.87
CA PHE A 103 -1.98 3.90 3.12
C PHE A 103 -1.26 5.26 3.05
N GLY A 104 -0.22 5.46 3.88
CA GLY A 104 0.51 6.72 3.98
C GLY A 104 -0.37 7.83 4.57
N LEU A 105 -1.19 7.50 5.57
CA LEU A 105 -2.07 8.44 6.26
C LEU A 105 -1.31 9.34 7.25
N VAL A 106 -0.06 8.97 7.58
CA VAL A 106 0.83 9.72 8.46
C VAL A 106 2.14 9.98 7.73
N GLY A 107 2.47 11.24 7.49
CA GLY A 107 3.80 11.67 7.04
C GLY A 107 3.95 11.99 5.55
N ASP A 108 3.02 11.59 4.68
CA ASP A 108 3.04 12.03 3.28
C ASP A 108 2.19 13.30 3.12
N PRO A 109 2.79 14.46 2.79
CA PRO A 109 2.02 15.67 2.56
C PRO A 109 1.06 15.43 1.40
N THR A 110 -0.21 15.79 1.58
CA THR A 110 -1.18 15.69 0.49
C THR A 110 -0.75 16.62 -0.66
N PRO A 111 -1.16 16.36 -1.91
CA PRO A 111 -0.93 17.30 -3.01
C PRO A 111 -1.39 18.73 -2.69
N GLU A 112 -2.43 18.86 -1.88
CA GLU A 112 -2.95 20.12 -1.35
C GLU A 112 -2.00 20.76 -0.33
N ASP A 113 -1.41 19.99 0.59
CA ASP A 113 -0.40 20.47 1.52
C ASP A 113 0.87 20.95 0.79
N ILE A 114 1.30 20.22 -0.25
CA ILE A 114 2.43 20.60 -1.11
C ILE A 114 2.10 21.90 -1.87
N ALA A 115 0.90 22.01 -2.44
CA ALA A 115 0.46 23.21 -3.15
C ALA A 115 0.31 24.42 -2.22
N ARG A 116 -0.14 24.20 -0.98
CA ARG A 116 -0.25 25.22 0.06
C ARG A 116 1.14 25.70 0.50
N ALA A 117 2.09 24.79 0.73
CA ALA A 117 3.47 25.14 1.09
C ALA A 117 4.17 25.98 0.00
N ARG A 118 3.90 25.71 -1.29
CA ARG A 118 4.43 26.48 -2.42
C ARG A 118 3.88 27.91 -2.50
N LYS A 119 2.67 28.18 -2.00
CA LYS A 119 2.09 29.55 -2.00
C LYS A 119 2.70 30.47 -0.95
N PHE A 120 3.37 29.93 0.07
CA PHE A 120 4.03 30.71 1.12
C PHE A 120 5.53 30.93 0.88
N THR A 121 6.07 30.40 -0.23
CA THR A 121 7.49 30.50 -0.61
C THR A 121 7.72 31.33 -1.88
N ALA A 122 6.67 32.01 -2.39
CA ALA A 122 6.72 32.91 -3.54
C ALA A 122 6.47 34.37 -3.13
#